data_AF-A0A942P6Q3-F1
#
_entry.id   AF-A0A942P6Q3-F1
#
_cell.length_a   1.000
_cell.length_b   1.000
_cell.length_c   1.000
_cell.angle_alpha   90.00
_cell.angle_beta   90.00
_cell.angle_gamma   90.00
#
_symmetry.space_group_name_H-M   'P 1'
#
loop_
_entity.id
_entity.type
_entity.pdbx_description
1 polymer ?
#
loop_
_entity_poly.entity_id
_entity_poly.type
_entity_poly.pdbx_seq_one_letter_code
_entity_poly.pdbx_strand_id
1 'polypeptide(L)'
;MDNDLIAVVVLGLLAGGGILFRRWYLRQPRTYKVSEQVSGVRKLTITEHNPRFETATIEVGLYDKVSLTKEIQTSIEFIDKKNEFVRFSLDDLGIDEVQLKLSDDNKNFSCTFEKRDLMRGIRTKGISFNRFRFVLMTDSLPFLKSHVFAFSTKYMLFRPDSGRYN
;
A
#
# COMPACT_ATOMS: atom_id res chain seq x y z
N MET A 1 29.06 10.56 45.81
CA MET A 1 28.14 9.62 45.15
C MET A 1 29.02 8.60 44.45
N ASP A 2 28.97 7.33 44.85
CA ASP A 2 29.92 6.33 44.37
C ASP A 2 29.77 6.07 42.88
N ASN A 3 30.90 5.93 42.18
CA ASN A 3 30.94 5.64 40.75
C ASN A 3 30.18 4.36 40.40
N ASP A 4 30.15 3.38 41.31
CA ASP A 4 29.39 2.14 41.15
C ASP A 4 27.88 2.38 41.19
N LEU A 5 27.41 3.28 42.06
CA LEU A 5 26.01 3.68 42.10
C LEU A 5 25.61 4.39 40.79
N ILE A 6 26.48 5.26 40.28
CA ILE A 6 26.28 5.94 38.99
C ILE A 6 26.21 4.91 37.86
N ALA A 7 27.13 3.95 37.83
CA ALA A 7 27.16 2.90 36.80
C ALA A 7 25.89 2.04 36.82
N VAL A 8 25.42 1.62 38.00
CA VAL A 8 24.19 0.84 38.15
C VAL A 8 22.97 1.62 37.70
N VAL A 9 22.87 2.91 38.05
CA VAL A 9 21.77 3.79 37.59
C VAL A 9 21.78 3.96 36.08
N VAL A 10 22.95 4.18 35.46
CA VAL A 10 23.08 4.29 34.00
C VAL A 10 22.70 2.99 33.30
N LEU A 11 23.14 1.84 33.80
CA LEU A 11 22.76 0.53 33.25
C LEU A 11 21.25 0.29 33.36
N GLY A 12 20.64 0.65 34.49
CA GLY A 12 19.19 0.58 34.69
C GLY A 12 18.41 1.43 33.70
N LEU A 13 18.87 2.66 33.45
CA LEU A 13 18.27 3.57 32.46
C LEU A 13 18.42 3.04 31.03
N LEU A 14 19.57 2.50 30.65
CA LEU A 14 19.79 1.91 29.33
C LEU A 14 18.91 0.68 29.11
N ALA A 15 18.81 -0.21 30.10
CA ALA A 15 17.95 -1.38 30.04
C ALA A 15 16.46 -1.00 29.96
N GLY A 16 16.02 -0.07 30.82
CA GLY A 16 14.64 0.44 30.81
C GLY A 16 14.28 1.13 29.49
N GLY A 17 15.16 2.01 29.00
CA GLY A 17 15.03 2.68 27.71
C GLY A 17 14.96 1.69 26.55
N GLY A 18 15.80 0.66 26.55
CA GLY A 18 15.79 -0.40 25.54
C GLY A 18 14.47 -1.19 25.51
N ILE A 19 13.90 -1.52 26.67
CA ILE A 19 12.61 -2.22 26.77
C ILE A 19 11.47 -1.34 26.24
N LEU A 20 11.43 -0.07 26.64
CA LEU A 20 10.42 0.89 26.18
C LEU A 20 10.52 1.12 24.68
N PHE A 21 11.73 1.31 24.15
CA PHE A 21 11.98 1.46 22.72
C PHE A 21 11.53 0.22 21.94
N ARG A 22 11.87 -1.00 22.42
CA ARG A 22 11.42 -2.24 21.77
C ARG A 22 9.90 -2.37 21.73
N ARG A 23 9.22 -2.03 22.83
CA ARG A 23 7.75 -2.05 22.89
C ARG A 23 7.12 -1.03 21.95
N TRP A 24 7.67 0.18 21.92
CA TRP A 24 7.24 1.22 20.99
C TRP A 24 7.45 0.80 19.54
N TYR A 25 8.65 0.31 19.20
CA TYR A 25 9.01 -0.14 17.86
C TYR A 25 8.11 -1.28 17.35
N LEU A 26 7.79 -2.27 18.20
CA LEU A 26 6.92 -3.37 17.83
C LEU A 26 5.45 -2.97 17.65
N ARG A 27 5.02 -1.84 18.23
CA ARG A 27 3.66 -1.30 18.08
C ARG A 27 3.49 -0.40 16.86
N GLN A 28 4.59 0.06 16.24
CA GLN A 28 4.50 0.88 15.04
C GLN A 28 3.94 0.07 13.88
N PRO A 29 2.96 0.61 13.13
CA PRO A 29 2.43 -0.07 11.97
C PRO A 29 3.54 -0.32 10.95
N ARG A 30 3.63 -1.56 10.47
CA ARG A 30 4.65 -1.93 9.49
C ARG A 30 4.19 -1.53 8.11
N THR A 31 4.91 -0.60 7.50
CA THR A 31 4.64 -0.14 6.15
C THR A 31 5.54 -0.89 5.17
N TYR A 32 4.96 -1.59 4.21
CA TYR A 32 5.70 -2.33 3.19
C TYR A 32 5.41 -1.74 1.80
N LYS A 33 6.45 -1.25 1.14
CA LYS A 33 6.35 -0.73 -0.23
C LYS A 33 6.40 -1.90 -1.21
N VAL A 34 5.26 -2.24 -1.78
CA VAL A 34 5.09 -3.39 -2.70
C VAL A 34 5.60 -3.04 -4.10
N SER A 35 5.39 -1.79 -4.53
CA SER A 35 5.79 -1.34 -5.86
C SER A 35 6.09 0.15 -5.90
N GLU A 36 7.03 0.48 -6.76
CA GLU A 36 7.35 1.84 -7.18
C GLU A 36 7.48 1.84 -8.69
N GLN A 37 6.75 2.72 -9.37
CA GLN A 37 6.84 2.90 -10.81
C GLN A 37 7.00 4.37 -11.13
N VAL A 38 8.05 4.68 -11.89
CA VAL A 38 8.38 6.04 -12.30
C VAL A 38 8.13 6.18 -13.79
N SER A 39 7.39 7.21 -14.18
CA SER A 39 7.08 7.53 -15.57
C SER A 39 7.24 9.03 -15.79
N GLY A 40 8.38 9.44 -16.35
CA GLY A 40 8.72 10.86 -16.52
C GLY A 40 8.76 11.60 -15.18
N VAL A 41 7.90 12.60 -15.02
CA VAL A 41 7.81 13.43 -13.80
C VAL A 41 6.93 12.82 -12.70
N ARG A 42 6.36 11.63 -12.94
CA ARG A 42 5.38 10.99 -12.07
C ARG A 42 5.94 9.74 -11.42
N LYS A 43 5.45 9.47 -10.21
CA LYS A 43 5.83 8.33 -9.40
C LYS A 43 4.60 7.72 -8.74
N LEU A 44 4.28 6.48 -9.11
CA LEU A 44 3.24 5.67 -8.49
C LEU A 44 3.85 4.71 -7.48
N THR A 45 3.35 4.74 -6.26
CA THR A 45 3.77 3.88 -5.16
C THR A 45 2.58 3.09 -4.66
N ILE A 46 2.77 1.78 -4.49
CA ILE A 46 1.77 0.91 -3.84
C ILE A 46 2.38 0.46 -2.52
N THR A 47 1.67 0.75 -1.44
CA THR A 47 2.10 0.48 -0.08
C THR A 47 1.06 -0.38 0.62
N GLU A 48 1.49 -1.39 1.34
CA GLU A 48 0.65 -2.20 2.21
C GLU A 48 1.02 -1.88 3.67
N HIS A 49 0.05 -1.38 4.45
CA HIS A 49 0.23 -1.16 5.87
C HIS A 49 -0.26 -2.38 6.64
N ASN A 50 0.53 -2.85 7.59
CA ASN A 50 0.23 -4.01 8.42
C ASN A 50 -0.11 -5.27 7.59
N PRO A 51 0.72 -5.66 6.60
CA PRO A 51 0.38 -6.65 5.56
C PRO A 51 -0.08 -8.02 6.07
N ARG A 52 0.27 -8.38 7.30
CA ARG A 52 -0.05 -9.67 7.94
C ARG A 52 -1.35 -9.66 8.76
N PHE A 53 -2.02 -8.51 8.89
CA PHE A 53 -3.23 -8.38 9.68
C PHE A 53 -4.47 -8.28 8.77
N GLU A 54 -5.64 -8.63 9.31
CA GLU A 54 -6.92 -8.51 8.58
C GLU A 54 -7.27 -7.05 8.28
N THR A 55 -6.87 -6.13 9.16
CA THR A 55 -7.00 -4.68 9.00
C THR A 55 -5.90 -4.07 8.14
N ALA A 56 -5.24 -4.86 7.30
CA ALA A 56 -4.23 -4.33 6.39
C ALA A 56 -4.87 -3.36 5.42
N THR A 57 -4.27 -2.19 5.26
CA THR A 57 -4.72 -1.20 4.28
C THR A 57 -3.77 -1.17 3.10
N ILE A 58 -4.33 -0.88 1.94
CA ILE A 58 -3.60 -0.66 0.70
C ILE A 58 -3.65 0.83 0.43
N GLU A 59 -2.48 1.45 0.30
CA GLU A 59 -2.32 2.84 -0.13
C GLU A 59 -1.78 2.87 -1.56
N VAL A 60 -2.54 3.50 -2.45
CA VAL A 60 -2.15 3.85 -3.82
C VAL A 60 -1.75 5.32 -3.82
N GLY A 61 -0.44 5.58 -3.84
CA GLY A 61 0.14 6.92 -3.81
C GLY A 61 0.67 7.37 -5.17
N LEU A 62 0.38 8.61 -5.56
CA LEU A 62 0.92 9.29 -6.72
C LEU A 62 1.67 10.55 -6.29
N TYR A 63 2.86 10.72 -6.83
CA TYR A 63 3.58 11.99 -6.79
C TYR A 63 3.80 12.51 -8.22
N ASP A 64 3.45 13.78 -8.47
CA ASP A 64 3.73 14.50 -9.71
C ASP A 64 4.50 15.80 -9.41
N LYS A 65 5.64 16.00 -10.08
CA LYS A 65 6.46 17.21 -9.86
C LYS A 65 5.77 18.51 -10.33
N VAL A 66 4.82 18.42 -11.27
CA VAL A 66 4.24 19.59 -11.99
C VAL A 66 2.84 19.97 -11.48
N SER A 67 2.42 19.38 -10.35
CA SER A 67 1.07 19.50 -9.76
C SER A 67 -0.04 18.86 -10.60
N LEU A 68 -0.99 18.24 -9.89
CA LEU A 68 -2.10 17.49 -10.43
C LEU A 68 -3.24 18.46 -10.72
N THR A 69 -3.63 18.57 -11.98
CA THR A 69 -4.66 19.51 -12.46
C THR A 69 -6.00 18.83 -12.73
N LYS A 70 -6.06 17.50 -12.65
CA LYS A 70 -7.22 16.69 -13.00
C LYS A 70 -7.68 15.86 -11.81
N GLU A 71 -8.96 15.56 -11.77
CA GLU A 71 -9.53 14.61 -10.83
C GLU A 71 -8.95 13.22 -11.09
N ILE A 72 -8.29 12.65 -10.07
CA ILE A 72 -7.67 11.34 -10.15
C ILE A 72 -8.58 10.33 -9.49
N GLN A 73 -8.86 9.27 -10.22
CA GLN A 73 -9.59 8.12 -9.72
C GLN A 73 -8.69 6.89 -9.71
N THR A 74 -8.89 6.02 -8.73
CA THR A 74 -8.21 4.74 -8.65
C THR A 74 -9.14 3.65 -9.18
N SER A 75 -8.60 2.75 -9.99
CA SER A 75 -9.31 1.57 -10.49
C SER A 75 -8.39 0.36 -10.41
N ILE A 76 -8.98 -0.84 -10.51
CA ILE A 76 -8.26 -2.10 -10.47
C ILE A 76 -8.51 -2.85 -11.77
N GLU A 77 -7.44 -3.26 -12.43
CA GLU A 77 -7.50 -4.02 -13.66
C GLU A 77 -7.03 -5.45 -13.38
N PHE A 78 -7.97 -6.41 -13.44
CA PHE A 78 -7.70 -7.83 -13.30
C PHE A 78 -7.25 -8.42 -14.62
N ILE A 79 -6.37 -9.42 -14.52
CA ILE A 79 -5.68 -10.04 -15.64
C ILE A 79 -5.95 -11.53 -15.57
N ASP A 80 -6.75 -12.04 -16.50
CA ASP A 80 -7.06 -13.47 -16.58
C ASP A 80 -5.86 -14.29 -17.13
N LYS A 81 -5.95 -15.62 -17.09
CA LYS A 81 -4.95 -16.54 -17.66
C LYS A 81 -4.71 -16.32 -19.15
N LYS A 82 -5.71 -15.84 -19.88
CA LYS A 82 -5.61 -15.46 -21.30
C LYS A 82 -5.01 -14.06 -21.53
N ASN A 83 -4.59 -13.37 -20.46
CA ASN A 83 -4.17 -11.96 -20.46
C ASN A 83 -5.27 -10.99 -20.93
N GLU A 84 -6.54 -11.35 -20.75
CA GLU A 84 -7.65 -10.43 -20.92
C GLU A 84 -7.75 -9.51 -19.70
N PHE A 85 -7.97 -8.23 -19.95
CA PHE A 85 -8.00 -7.18 -18.94
C PHE A 85 -9.43 -6.77 -18.64
N VAL A 86 -9.85 -6.91 -17.38
CA VAL A 86 -11.16 -6.44 -16.90
C VAL A 86 -10.93 -5.39 -15.83
N ARG A 87 -11.42 -4.17 -16.07
CA ARG A 87 -11.27 -3.04 -15.14
C ARG A 87 -12.54 -2.84 -14.33
N PHE A 88 -12.36 -2.61 -13.04
CA PHE A 88 -13.41 -2.20 -12.13
C PHE A 88 -12.97 -0.93 -11.40
N SER A 89 -13.90 0.00 -11.19
CA SER A 89 -13.71 1.07 -10.20
C SER A 89 -13.67 0.48 -8.79
N LEU A 90 -13.23 1.26 -7.80
CA LEU A 90 -13.30 0.82 -6.39
C LEU A 90 -14.76 0.62 -5.95
N ASP A 91 -15.65 1.51 -6.40
CA ASP A 91 -17.09 1.45 -6.13
C ASP A 91 -17.73 0.20 -6.74
N ASP A 92 -17.35 -0.19 -7.97
CA ASP A 92 -17.84 -1.42 -8.60
C ASP A 92 -17.49 -2.68 -7.78
N LEU A 93 -16.39 -2.64 -7.03
CA LEU A 93 -15.94 -3.70 -6.14
C LEU A 93 -16.58 -3.62 -4.73
N GLY A 94 -17.42 -2.61 -4.48
CA GLY A 94 -18.04 -2.36 -3.17
C GLY A 94 -17.04 -1.95 -2.11
N ILE A 95 -16.04 -1.14 -2.50
CA ILE A 95 -15.04 -0.54 -1.62
C ILE A 95 -15.47 0.91 -1.38
N ASP A 96 -16.37 1.12 -0.42
CA ASP A 96 -17.01 2.43 -0.22
C ASP A 96 -16.21 3.32 0.75
N GLU A 97 -15.48 2.72 1.70
CA GLU A 97 -14.67 3.44 2.69
C GLU A 97 -13.27 3.76 2.16
N VAL A 98 -13.21 4.64 1.17
CA VAL A 98 -11.95 5.10 0.56
C VAL A 98 -11.51 6.43 1.16
N GLN A 99 -10.31 6.46 1.74
CA GLN A 99 -9.67 7.69 2.19
C GLN A 99 -8.85 8.29 1.05
N LEU A 100 -9.33 9.41 0.50
CA LEU A 100 -8.62 10.20 -0.50
C LEU A 100 -7.92 11.38 0.18
N LYS A 101 -6.64 11.58 -0.15
CA LYS A 101 -5.87 12.75 0.29
C LYS A 101 -5.17 13.37 -0.91
N LEU A 102 -5.32 14.67 -1.07
CA LEU A 102 -4.57 15.49 -2.00
C LEU A 102 -3.77 16.50 -1.17
N SER A 103 -2.47 16.63 -1.43
CA SER A 103 -1.64 17.63 -0.73
C SER A 103 -1.96 19.04 -1.21
N ASP A 104 -1.70 20.04 -0.37
CA ASP A 104 -1.99 21.45 -0.66
C ASP A 104 -1.27 21.98 -1.93
N ASP A 105 -0.10 21.42 -2.24
CA ASP A 105 0.65 21.74 -3.46
C ASP A 105 0.15 20.98 -4.71
N ASN A 106 -0.90 20.17 -4.55
CA ASN A 106 -1.47 19.25 -5.52
C ASN A 106 -0.44 18.30 -6.13
N LYS A 107 0.71 18.05 -5.48
CA LYS A 107 1.73 17.15 -6.02
C LYS A 107 1.57 15.71 -5.57
N ASN A 108 0.92 15.49 -4.44
CA ASN A 108 0.72 14.18 -3.85
C ASN A 108 -0.76 13.85 -3.81
N PHE A 109 -1.12 12.71 -4.37
CA PHE A 109 -2.42 12.08 -4.22
C PHE A 109 -2.23 10.74 -3.52
N SER A 110 -3.07 10.41 -2.55
CA SER A 110 -3.14 9.06 -2.01
C SER A 110 -4.58 8.58 -1.86
N CYS A 111 -4.77 7.30 -2.17
CA CYS A 111 -6.02 6.58 -2.05
C CYS A 111 -5.78 5.37 -1.15
N THR A 112 -6.42 5.34 0.01
CA THR A 112 -6.24 4.27 1.00
C THR A 112 -7.56 3.58 1.27
N PHE A 113 -7.56 2.25 1.25
CA PHE A 113 -8.73 1.41 1.55
C PHE A 113 -8.30 0.11 2.22
N GLU A 114 -9.22 -0.61 2.85
CA GLU A 114 -8.91 -1.88 3.49
C GLU A 114 -8.78 -3.01 2.48
N LYS A 115 -7.75 -3.86 2.66
CA LYS A 115 -7.53 -5.05 1.83
C LYS A 115 -8.73 -6.01 1.86
N ARG A 116 -9.44 -6.08 2.99
CA ARG A 116 -10.61 -6.95 3.14
C ARG A 116 -11.71 -6.61 2.13
N ASP A 117 -11.89 -5.33 1.81
CA ASP A 117 -12.96 -4.88 0.92
C ASP A 117 -12.63 -5.25 -0.52
N LEU A 118 -11.37 -5.12 -0.92
CA LEU A 118 -10.88 -5.65 -2.19
C LEU A 118 -11.09 -7.16 -2.29
N MET A 119 -10.71 -7.92 -1.26
CA MET A 119 -10.91 -9.37 -1.24
C MET A 119 -12.39 -9.76 -1.32
N ARG A 120 -13.26 -9.00 -0.65
CA ARG A 120 -14.72 -9.16 -0.72
C ARG A 120 -15.24 -8.89 -2.12
N GLY A 121 -14.85 -7.77 -2.74
CA GLY A 121 -15.25 -7.41 -4.11
C GLY A 121 -14.87 -8.48 -5.14
N ILE A 122 -13.64 -9.00 -5.05
CA ILE A 122 -13.16 -10.09 -5.93
C ILE A 122 -14.04 -11.34 -5.79
N ARG A 123 -14.35 -11.74 -4.55
CA ARG A 123 -15.21 -12.91 -4.27
C ARG A 123 -16.63 -12.72 -4.78
N THR A 124 -17.25 -11.57 -4.48
CA THR A 124 -18.64 -11.27 -4.87
C THR A 124 -18.83 -11.24 -6.38
N LYS A 125 -17.83 -10.73 -7.12
CA LYS A 125 -17.87 -10.66 -8.60
C LYS A 125 -17.43 -11.96 -9.29
N GLY A 126 -17.03 -12.99 -8.54
CA GLY A 126 -16.56 -14.26 -9.11
C GLY A 126 -15.30 -14.12 -9.96
N ILE A 127 -14.45 -13.13 -9.69
CA ILE A 127 -13.24 -12.86 -10.46
C ILE A 127 -12.20 -13.95 -10.13
N SER A 128 -11.61 -14.56 -11.17
CA SER A 128 -10.57 -15.57 -10.99
C SER A 128 -9.32 -14.92 -10.37
N PHE A 129 -8.95 -15.37 -9.16
CA PHE A 129 -7.76 -14.90 -8.44
C PHE A 129 -6.48 -15.32 -9.19
N ASN A 130 -6.05 -14.51 -10.15
CA ASN A 130 -4.79 -14.74 -10.86
C ASN A 130 -3.85 -13.56 -10.63
N ARG A 131 -4.11 -12.43 -11.29
CA ARG A 131 -3.21 -11.28 -11.33
C ARG A 131 -4.02 -10.00 -11.49
N PHE A 132 -3.53 -8.88 -10.97
CA PHE A 132 -4.19 -7.58 -11.11
C PHE A 132 -3.19 -6.44 -11.02
N ARG A 133 -3.60 -5.22 -11.39
CA ARG A 133 -2.80 -3.99 -11.19
C ARG A 133 -3.69 -2.83 -10.82
N PHE A 134 -3.12 -1.87 -10.09
CA PHE A 134 -3.77 -0.59 -9.84
C PHE A 134 -3.56 0.33 -11.03
N VAL A 135 -4.63 1.03 -11.40
CA VAL A 135 -4.64 1.98 -12.50
C VAL A 135 -5.18 3.29 -11.98
N LEU A 136 -4.39 4.35 -12.11
CA LEU A 136 -4.85 5.71 -11.91
C LEU A 136 -5.47 6.21 -13.21
N MET A 137 -6.61 6.85 -13.09
CA MET A 137 -7.47 7.31 -14.17
C MET A 137 -7.63 8.83 -14.07
N THR A 138 -7.69 9.50 -15.20
CA THR A 138 -8.10 10.90 -15.33
C THR A 138 -9.06 10.99 -16.51
N ASP A 139 -10.24 11.58 -16.33
CA ASP A 139 -11.25 11.72 -17.39
C ASP A 139 -11.56 10.40 -18.13
N SER A 140 -11.68 9.29 -17.39
CA SER A 140 -11.89 7.93 -17.93
C SER A 140 -10.74 7.34 -18.77
N LEU A 141 -9.60 8.04 -18.89
CA LEU A 141 -8.40 7.51 -19.54
C LEU A 141 -7.36 7.03 -18.52
N PRO A 142 -6.72 5.86 -18.75
CA PRO A 142 -5.66 5.38 -17.88
C PRO A 142 -4.45 6.31 -17.96
N PHE A 143 -4.13 6.90 -16.83
CA PHE A 143 -3.08 7.91 -16.67
C PHE A 143 -1.75 7.28 -16.26
N LEU A 144 -1.77 6.35 -15.31
CA LEU A 144 -0.59 5.64 -14.85
C LEU A 144 -1.01 4.26 -14.31
N LYS A 145 -0.21 3.24 -14.60
CA LYS A 145 -0.48 1.87 -14.18
C LYS A 145 0.64 1.41 -13.25
N SER A 146 0.31 0.60 -12.26
CA SER A 146 1.30 -0.08 -11.43
C SER A 146 1.83 -1.33 -12.13
N HIS A 147 2.82 -1.96 -11.50
CA HIS A 147 3.18 -3.36 -11.77
C HIS A 147 1.98 -4.30 -11.57
N VAL A 148 2.09 -5.48 -12.16
CA VAL A 148 1.17 -6.59 -11.89
C VAL A 148 1.47 -7.17 -10.50
N PHE A 149 0.40 -7.47 -9.78
CA PHE A 149 0.40 -8.07 -8.45
C PHE A 149 -0.39 -9.36 -8.42
N ALA A 150 -0.09 -10.15 -7.40
CA ALA A 150 -0.90 -11.27 -6.96
C ALA A 150 -0.94 -11.27 -5.42
N PHE A 151 -1.89 -12.01 -4.86
CA PHE A 151 -1.95 -12.27 -3.42
C PHE A 151 -1.21 -13.55 -3.09
N SER A 152 -0.32 -13.50 -2.11
CA SER A 152 0.35 -14.70 -1.58
C SER A 152 -0.64 -15.55 -0.78
N THR A 153 -0.23 -16.76 -0.40
CA THR A 153 -1.01 -17.63 0.51
C THR A 153 -1.28 -17.00 1.87
N LYS A 154 -0.49 -15.99 2.27
CA LYS A 154 -0.68 -15.18 3.48
C LYS A 154 -1.43 -13.87 3.20
N TYR A 155 -2.08 -13.75 2.05
CA TYR A 155 -2.83 -12.56 1.60
C TYR A 155 -1.99 -11.28 1.51
N MET A 156 -0.66 -11.37 1.45
CA MET A 156 0.21 -10.22 1.20
C MET A 156 0.31 -9.95 -0.30
N LEU A 157 0.36 -8.69 -0.68
CA LEU A 157 0.60 -8.29 -2.07
C LEU A 157 2.04 -8.58 -2.47
N PHE A 158 2.25 -9.17 -3.64
CA PHE A 158 3.59 -9.38 -4.19
C PHE A 158 3.59 -9.24 -5.72
N ARG A 159 4.79 -9.04 -6.29
CA ARG A 159 4.99 -8.94 -7.75
C ARG A 159 5.47 -10.29 -8.32
N PRO A 160 4.65 -11.00 -9.13
CA PRO A 160 5.01 -12.34 -9.61
C PRO A 160 6.23 -12.34 -10.54
N ASP A 161 6.43 -11.29 -11.34
CA ASP A 161 7.49 -11.24 -12.36
C ASP A 161 8.86 -10.79 -11.81
N SER A 162 8.97 -10.56 -10.49
CA SER A 162 10.18 -10.00 -9.90
C SER A 162 11.25 -11.04 -9.51
N GLY A 163 10.99 -12.33 -9.73
CA GLY A 163 11.94 -13.44 -9.51
C GLY A 163 12.44 -13.63 -8.07
N ARG A 164 12.13 -12.71 -7.16
CA ARG A 164 12.47 -12.75 -5.74
C ARG A 164 11.19 -12.95 -4.94
N TYR A 165 10.78 -14.21 -4.84
CA TYR A 165 9.94 -14.62 -3.72
C TYR A 165 10.82 -14.56 -2.47
N ASN A 166 10.41 -13.78 -1.47
CA ASN A 166 10.94 -13.87 -0.11
C ASN A 166 10.36 -15.12 0.58
#